data_AF-A0A412G184-F1
#
_entry.id   AF-A0A412G184-F1
#
_cell.length_a   1.000
_cell.length_b   1.000
_cell.length_c   1.000
_cell.angle_alpha   90.00
_cell.angle_beta   90.00
_cell.angle_gamma   90.00
#
_symmetry.space_group_name_H-M   'P 1'
#
loop_
_entity.id
_entity.type
_entity.pdbx_description
1 polymer ?
#
loop_
_entity_poly.entity_id
_entity_poly.type
_entity_poly.pdbx_seq_one_letter_code
_entity_poly.pdbx_strand_id
1 'polypeptide(L)'
;MEISELLPLLHTIEQLKNTTRHSWTSAGRHESVAEHSWRLALMTYFVRDEYPQANGERLLLLSLTHDLGEIFTGDIPAFVKTDTDRDQEQLSLETWLISLPESIRSPLRSLFDEMEKQETLEARIVKALDRIEALLQHNEADLSTWLSLEYELNLTYGQKEAACSSYLLRLREAVRQETLEKIKAGTESQPNLKE
;
A
#
# COMPACT_ATOMS: atom_id res chain seq x y z
N MET A 1 -4.70 -5.53 -28.51
CA MET A 1 -4.07 -4.26 -28.15
C MET A 1 -2.92 -4.04 -29.09
N GLU A 2 -2.97 -2.97 -29.86
CA GLU A 2 -1.90 -2.58 -30.77
C GLU A 2 -0.74 -1.96 -29.99
N ILE A 3 0.48 -2.02 -30.52
CA ILE A 3 1.66 -1.44 -29.86
C ILE A 3 1.48 0.07 -29.63
N SER A 4 0.79 0.76 -30.54
CA SER A 4 0.44 2.17 -30.43
C SER A 4 -0.48 2.49 -29.25
N GLU A 5 -1.23 1.53 -28.74
CA GLU A 5 -2.08 1.65 -27.55
C GLU A 5 -1.32 1.25 -26.29
N LEU A 6 -0.44 0.24 -26.38
CA LEU A 6 0.37 -0.24 -25.27
C LEU A 6 1.42 0.79 -24.82
N LEU A 7 2.11 1.44 -25.74
CA LEU A 7 3.20 2.37 -25.37
C LEU A 7 2.71 3.55 -24.51
N PRO A 8 1.61 4.27 -24.85
CA PRO A 8 1.04 5.28 -23.96
C PRO A 8 0.70 4.73 -22.57
N LEU A 9 0.08 3.55 -22.50
CA LEU A 9 -0.25 2.90 -21.23
C LEU A 9 1.02 2.67 -20.38
N LEU A 10 2.08 2.13 -20.98
CA LEU A 10 3.35 1.90 -20.30
C LEU A 10 4.03 3.19 -19.84
N HIS A 11 3.96 4.26 -20.63
CA HIS A 11 4.48 5.58 -20.23
C HIS A 11 3.67 6.18 -19.09
N THR A 12 2.35 5.98 -19.05
CA THR A 12 1.51 6.46 -17.95
C THR A 12 1.85 5.75 -16.64
N ILE A 13 1.93 4.42 -16.63
CA ILE A 13 2.19 3.67 -15.38
C ILE A 13 3.62 3.86 -14.86
N GLU A 14 4.57 4.25 -15.72
CA GLU A 14 5.94 4.58 -15.30
C GLU A 14 5.97 5.73 -14.29
N GLN A 15 4.98 6.62 -14.31
CA GLN A 15 4.90 7.75 -13.39
C GLN A 15 4.85 7.32 -11.92
N LEU A 16 4.34 6.12 -11.60
CA LEU A 16 4.37 5.60 -10.21
C LEU A 16 5.79 5.41 -9.65
N LYS A 17 6.82 5.31 -10.50
CA LYS A 17 8.22 5.31 -10.05
C LYS A 17 8.64 6.67 -9.47
N ASN A 18 7.97 7.73 -9.90
CA ASN A 18 8.25 9.11 -9.52
C ASN A 18 7.24 9.64 -8.47
N THR A 19 6.09 8.99 -8.32
CA THR A 19 5.14 9.28 -7.23
C THR A 19 5.70 8.73 -5.91
N THR A 20 6.14 9.63 -5.02
CA THR A 20 6.71 9.27 -3.72
C THR A 20 5.65 9.21 -2.62
N ARG A 21 5.80 8.25 -1.71
CA ARG A 21 4.98 8.07 -0.51
C ARG A 21 5.50 8.85 0.69
N HIS A 22 4.68 9.01 1.73
CA HIS A 22 5.14 9.55 3.02
C HIS A 22 6.26 8.70 3.64
N SER A 23 6.20 7.39 3.46
CA SER A 23 7.15 6.45 4.03
C SER A 23 8.57 6.63 3.49
N TRP A 24 9.54 6.41 4.38
CA TRP A 24 10.96 6.49 4.08
C TRP A 24 11.58 5.10 4.04
N THR A 25 12.50 4.90 3.11
CA THR A 25 13.36 3.72 3.06
C THR A 25 14.45 3.79 4.12
N SER A 26 15.01 2.64 4.48
CA SER A 26 16.17 2.54 5.39
C SER A 26 17.44 3.23 4.86
N ALA A 27 17.48 3.57 3.57
CA ALA A 27 18.54 4.36 2.93
C ALA A 27 18.32 5.89 3.01
N GLY A 28 17.24 6.36 3.65
CA GLY A 28 17.01 7.80 3.86
C GLY A 28 16.44 8.53 2.64
N ARG A 29 15.69 7.85 1.77
CA ARG A 29 14.88 8.47 0.72
C ARG A 29 13.41 8.07 0.86
N HIS A 30 12.51 8.87 0.31
CA HIS A 30 11.12 8.46 0.15
C HIS A 30 11.00 7.22 -0.74
N GLU A 31 10.13 6.31 -0.34
CA GLU A 31 9.66 5.17 -1.13
C GLU A 31 8.77 5.69 -2.28
N SER A 32 8.80 5.04 -3.45
CA SER A 32 7.81 5.30 -4.50
C SER A 32 6.62 4.35 -4.43
N VAL A 33 5.47 4.75 -4.97
CA VAL A 33 4.27 3.90 -5.05
C VAL A 33 4.54 2.61 -5.82
N ALA A 34 5.41 2.67 -6.84
CA ALA A 34 5.84 1.48 -7.57
C ALA A 34 6.65 0.52 -6.68
N GLU A 35 7.49 1.02 -5.78
CA GLU A 35 8.30 0.21 -4.85
C GLU A 35 7.42 -0.47 -3.79
N HIS A 36 6.48 0.29 -3.21
CA HIS A 36 5.43 -0.24 -2.33
C HIS A 36 4.66 -1.39 -2.99
N SER A 37 4.11 -1.13 -4.18
CA SER A 37 3.32 -2.12 -4.93
C SER A 37 4.14 -3.38 -5.28
N TRP A 38 5.43 -3.22 -5.58
CA TRP A 38 6.35 -4.34 -5.79
C TRP A 38 6.54 -5.19 -4.54
N ARG A 39 6.83 -4.58 -3.38
CA ARG A 39 7.03 -5.33 -2.14
C ARG A 39 5.72 -5.97 -1.68
N LEU A 40 4.59 -5.28 -1.82
CA LEU A 40 3.26 -5.82 -1.54
C LEU A 40 2.96 -7.07 -2.39
N ALA A 41 3.27 -7.05 -3.68
CA ALA A 41 3.09 -8.22 -4.55
C ALA A 41 3.98 -9.41 -4.13
N LEU A 42 5.20 -9.16 -3.64
CA LEU A 42 6.04 -10.21 -3.08
C LEU A 42 5.49 -10.74 -1.75
N MET A 43 4.98 -9.86 -0.88
CA MET A 43 4.33 -10.26 0.36
C MET A 43 3.13 -11.16 0.11
N THR A 44 2.25 -10.80 -0.83
CA THR A 44 1.10 -11.66 -1.19
C THR A 44 1.55 -13.00 -1.76
N TYR A 45 2.59 -13.01 -2.60
CA TYR A 45 3.17 -14.25 -3.09
C TYR A 45 3.69 -15.12 -1.94
N PHE A 46 4.42 -14.57 -0.97
CA PHE A 46 5.02 -15.35 0.11
C PHE A 46 3.99 -15.96 1.06
N VAL A 47 2.86 -15.30 1.29
CA VAL A 47 1.81 -15.81 2.20
C VAL A 47 0.75 -16.65 1.50
N ARG A 48 0.84 -16.86 0.17
CA ARG A 48 -0.20 -17.53 -0.62
C ARG A 48 -0.58 -18.93 -0.12
N ASP A 49 0.37 -19.67 0.47
CA ASP A 49 0.14 -21.04 0.94
C ASP A 49 -0.74 -21.07 2.21
N GLU A 50 -0.88 -19.94 2.91
CA GLU A 50 -1.85 -19.75 4.00
C GLU A 50 -3.29 -19.57 3.48
N TYR A 51 -3.45 -19.33 2.18
CA TYR A 51 -4.71 -19.06 1.51
C TYR A 51 -4.89 -19.93 0.26
N PRO A 52 -4.92 -21.27 0.37
CA PRO A 52 -5.04 -22.17 -0.77
C PRO A 52 -6.33 -21.97 -1.59
N GLN A 53 -7.35 -21.34 -1.01
CA GLN A 53 -8.60 -20.97 -1.66
C GLN A 53 -8.56 -19.64 -2.40
N ALA A 54 -7.54 -18.80 -2.18
CA ALA A 54 -7.38 -17.53 -2.88
C ALA A 54 -6.74 -17.75 -4.25
N ASN A 55 -7.16 -16.96 -5.23
CA ASN A 55 -6.52 -16.94 -6.54
C ASN A 55 -5.21 -16.13 -6.48
N GLY A 56 -4.08 -16.81 -6.64
CA GLY A 56 -2.75 -16.19 -6.62
C GLY A 56 -2.51 -15.15 -7.71
N GLU A 57 -3.03 -15.35 -8.92
CA GLU A 57 -2.96 -14.35 -9.99
C GLU A 57 -3.74 -13.09 -9.62
N ARG A 58 -4.93 -13.27 -9.04
CA ARG A 58 -5.78 -12.15 -8.60
C ARG A 58 -5.12 -11.37 -7.46
N LEU A 59 -4.50 -12.06 -6.48
CA LEU A 59 -3.71 -11.42 -5.42
C LEU A 59 -2.61 -10.52 -5.99
N LEU A 60 -1.82 -11.05 -6.94
CA LEU A 60 -0.73 -10.29 -7.57
C LEU A 60 -1.25 -9.09 -8.36
N LEU A 61 -2.32 -9.27 -9.14
CA LEU A 61 -2.91 -8.19 -9.93
C LEU A 61 -3.44 -7.07 -9.03
N LEU A 62 -4.21 -7.41 -7.99
CA LEU A 62 -4.70 -6.43 -7.01
C LEU A 62 -3.55 -5.67 -6.35
N SER A 63 -2.49 -6.36 -5.90
CA SER A 63 -1.30 -5.71 -5.34
C SER A 63 -0.63 -4.75 -6.31
N LEU A 64 -0.49 -5.12 -7.58
CA LEU A 64 0.20 -4.30 -8.57
C LEU A 64 -0.63 -3.10 -9.06
N THR A 65 -1.96 -3.18 -8.98
CA THR A 65 -2.85 -2.17 -9.58
C THR A 65 -3.55 -1.27 -8.58
N HIS A 66 -3.59 -1.60 -7.28
CA HIS A 66 -4.43 -0.91 -6.31
C HIS A 66 -4.21 0.62 -6.23
N ASP A 67 -2.96 1.07 -6.32
CA ASP A 67 -2.59 2.49 -6.22
C ASP A 67 -2.34 3.16 -7.59
N LEU A 68 -2.80 2.57 -8.70
CA LEU A 68 -2.67 3.20 -10.04
C LEU A 68 -3.37 4.57 -10.14
N GLY A 69 -4.37 4.85 -9.30
CA GLY A 69 -5.02 6.16 -9.22
C GLY A 69 -4.06 7.28 -8.83
N GLU A 70 -3.03 6.97 -8.04
CA GLU A 70 -2.05 7.92 -7.51
C GLU A 70 -1.12 8.49 -8.58
N ILE A 71 -1.14 7.94 -9.80
CA ILE A 71 -0.52 8.57 -10.98
C ILE A 71 -1.05 10.00 -11.17
N PHE A 72 -2.33 10.24 -10.88
CA PHE A 72 -3.01 11.49 -11.21
C PHE A 72 -3.08 12.50 -10.08
N THR A 73 -3.14 12.02 -8.83
CA THR A 73 -3.29 12.86 -7.63
C THR A 73 -2.04 12.91 -6.76
N GLY A 74 -1.08 12.01 -6.99
CA GLY A 74 0.00 11.72 -6.05
C GLY A 74 -0.47 10.85 -4.88
N ASP A 75 0.50 10.38 -4.08
CA ASP A 75 0.22 9.70 -2.80
C ASP A 75 -0.18 10.75 -1.75
N ILE A 76 -1.37 10.57 -1.20
CA ILE A 76 -1.89 11.41 -0.11
C ILE A 76 -2.01 10.49 1.12
N PRO A 77 -1.22 10.74 2.19
CA PRO A 77 -1.18 9.83 3.33
C PRO A 77 -2.55 9.62 3.96
N ALA A 78 -2.82 8.39 4.40
CA ALA A 78 -4.15 7.99 4.88
C ALA A 78 -4.69 8.86 6.03
N PHE A 79 -3.81 9.45 6.85
CA PHE A 79 -4.18 10.33 7.97
C PHE A 79 -4.46 11.80 7.58
N VAL A 80 -4.18 12.19 6.33
CA VAL A 80 -4.54 13.51 5.78
C VAL A 80 -5.58 13.44 4.66
N LYS A 81 -5.73 12.28 3.99
CA LYS A 81 -6.60 12.10 2.82
C LYS A 81 -8.08 12.37 3.13
N THR A 82 -8.66 13.34 2.44
CA THR A 82 -10.08 13.74 2.56
C THR A 82 -10.99 12.99 1.59
N ASP A 83 -12.30 13.10 1.76
CA ASP A 83 -13.26 12.54 0.80
C ASP A 83 -13.17 13.22 -0.57
N THR A 84 -12.93 14.53 -0.60
CA THR A 84 -12.69 15.28 -1.84
C THR A 84 -11.49 14.74 -2.60
N ASP A 85 -10.40 14.39 -1.89
CA ASP A 85 -9.22 13.81 -2.53
C ASP A 85 -9.52 12.44 -3.13
N ARG A 86 -10.31 11.62 -2.43
CA ARG A 86 -10.77 10.30 -2.93
C ARG A 86 -11.63 10.45 -4.18
N ASP A 87 -12.59 11.36 -4.16
CA ASP A 87 -13.49 11.62 -5.29
C ASP A 87 -12.70 12.11 -6.52
N GLN A 88 -11.69 12.97 -6.30
CA GLN A 88 -10.84 13.47 -7.38
C GLN A 88 -9.93 12.39 -7.97
N GLU A 89 -9.38 11.52 -7.13
CA GLU A 89 -8.59 10.37 -7.58
C GLU A 89 -9.44 9.40 -8.39
N GLN A 90 -10.64 9.06 -7.88
CA GLN A 90 -11.58 8.22 -8.59
C GLN A 90 -11.93 8.83 -9.95
N LEU A 91 -12.29 10.12 -10.01
CA LEU A 91 -12.64 10.78 -11.27
C LEU A 91 -11.49 10.75 -12.30
N SER A 92 -10.26 10.98 -11.85
CA SER A 92 -9.07 10.92 -12.72
C SER A 92 -8.81 9.51 -13.24
N LEU A 93 -8.88 8.51 -12.34
CA LEU A 93 -8.73 7.10 -12.69
C LEU A 93 -9.80 6.66 -13.69
N GLU A 94 -11.06 7.01 -13.45
CA GLU A 94 -12.19 6.76 -14.34
C GLU A 94 -11.97 7.34 -15.74
N THR A 95 -11.52 8.60 -15.80
CA THR A 95 -11.22 9.28 -17.06
C THR A 95 -10.13 8.55 -17.83
N TRP A 96 -9.07 8.11 -17.14
CA TRP A 96 -8.00 7.33 -17.76
C TRP A 96 -8.48 5.95 -18.22
N LEU A 97 -9.22 5.22 -17.39
CA LEU A 97 -9.79 3.92 -17.74
C LEU A 97 -10.66 4.00 -19.00
N ILE A 98 -11.49 5.03 -19.13
CA ILE A 98 -12.33 5.24 -20.31
C ILE A 98 -11.49 5.41 -21.59
N SER A 99 -10.28 5.97 -21.49
CA SER A 99 -9.36 6.13 -22.62
C SER A 99 -8.69 4.83 -23.08
N LEU A 100 -8.74 3.76 -22.28
CA LEU A 100 -8.11 2.48 -22.59
C LEU A 100 -8.99 1.61 -23.49
N PRO A 101 -8.39 0.72 -24.30
CA PRO A 101 -9.13 -0.31 -25.03
C PRO A 101 -9.96 -1.20 -24.09
N GLU A 102 -11.14 -1.62 -24.54
CA GLU A 102 -12.10 -2.38 -23.71
C GLU A 102 -11.48 -3.64 -23.09
N SER A 103 -10.61 -4.32 -23.84
CA SER A 103 -9.92 -5.54 -23.39
C SER A 103 -9.00 -5.33 -22.17
N ILE A 104 -8.56 -4.09 -21.92
CA ILE A 104 -7.76 -3.71 -20.73
C ILE A 104 -8.65 -3.02 -19.69
N ARG A 105 -9.51 -2.11 -20.16
CA ARG A 105 -10.41 -1.32 -19.31
C ARG A 105 -11.28 -2.19 -18.42
N SER A 106 -11.96 -3.19 -18.97
CA SER A 106 -12.92 -4.01 -18.22
C SER A 106 -12.23 -4.84 -17.09
N PRO A 107 -11.13 -5.57 -17.37
CA PRO A 107 -10.40 -6.26 -16.30
C PRO A 107 -9.83 -5.32 -15.22
N LEU A 108 -9.23 -4.19 -15.61
CA LEU A 108 -8.70 -3.22 -14.64
C LEU A 108 -9.81 -2.61 -13.78
N ARG A 109 -10.92 -2.20 -14.40
CA ARG A 109 -12.09 -1.69 -13.67
C ARG A 109 -12.60 -2.71 -12.66
N SER A 110 -12.68 -3.98 -13.04
CA SER A 110 -13.07 -5.05 -12.13
C SER A 110 -12.13 -5.17 -10.92
N LEU A 111 -10.83 -4.94 -11.08
CA LEU A 111 -9.86 -4.96 -9.98
C LEU A 111 -10.07 -3.76 -9.03
N PHE A 112 -10.32 -2.56 -9.57
CA PHE A 112 -10.60 -1.37 -8.76
C PHE A 112 -11.90 -1.52 -7.97
N ASP A 113 -12.98 -1.92 -8.62
CA ASP A 113 -14.27 -2.16 -7.95
C ASP A 113 -14.14 -3.22 -6.84
N GLU A 114 -13.30 -4.23 -7.03
CA GLU A 114 -13.02 -5.27 -6.05
C GLU A 114 -12.23 -4.73 -4.84
N MET A 115 -11.19 -3.92 -5.07
CA MET A 115 -10.42 -3.27 -4.00
C MET A 115 -11.24 -2.24 -3.22
N GLU A 116 -12.16 -1.54 -3.88
CA GLU A 116 -13.05 -0.56 -3.25
C GLU A 116 -14.04 -1.26 -2.31
N LYS A 117 -14.70 -2.31 -2.79
CA LYS A 117 -15.73 -3.04 -2.02
C LYS A 117 -15.16 -3.92 -0.91
N GLN A 118 -13.97 -4.50 -1.13
CA GLN A 118 -13.31 -5.40 -0.16
C GLN A 118 -14.19 -6.59 0.27
N GLU A 119 -15.03 -7.08 -0.64
CA GLU A 119 -15.95 -8.21 -0.38
C GLU A 119 -15.29 -9.56 -0.65
N THR A 120 -14.30 -9.61 -1.55
CA THR A 120 -13.58 -10.83 -1.91
C THR A 120 -12.51 -11.16 -0.88
N LEU A 121 -12.10 -12.44 -0.83
CA LEU A 121 -11.01 -12.86 0.04
C LEU A 121 -9.70 -12.18 -0.35
N GLU A 122 -9.42 -12.11 -1.65
CA GLU A 122 -8.21 -11.55 -2.23
C GLU A 122 -8.09 -10.06 -1.92
N ALA A 123 -9.15 -9.27 -2.12
CA ALA A 123 -9.14 -7.84 -1.78
C ALA A 123 -8.88 -7.60 -0.29
N ARG A 124 -9.46 -8.43 0.59
CA ARG A 124 -9.25 -8.32 2.05
C ARG A 124 -7.84 -8.70 2.47
N ILE A 125 -7.24 -9.71 1.84
CA ILE A 125 -5.85 -10.10 2.06
C ILE A 125 -4.91 -8.98 1.60
N VAL A 126 -5.08 -8.50 0.36
CA VAL A 126 -4.26 -7.42 -0.20
C VAL A 126 -4.40 -6.17 0.65
N LYS A 127 -5.61 -5.83 1.09
CA LYS A 127 -5.81 -4.63 1.92
C LYS A 127 -5.13 -4.72 3.28
N ALA A 128 -5.17 -5.89 3.91
CA ALA A 128 -4.46 -6.11 5.16
C ALA A 128 -2.94 -6.02 4.97
N LEU A 129 -2.41 -6.65 3.92
CA LEU A 129 -0.99 -6.61 3.61
C LEU A 129 -0.52 -5.22 3.21
N ASP A 130 -1.30 -4.44 2.47
CA ASP A 130 -1.04 -3.03 2.16
C ASP A 130 -0.78 -2.22 3.45
N ARG A 131 -1.61 -2.42 4.48
CA ARG A 131 -1.39 -1.74 5.76
C ARG A 131 -0.17 -2.25 6.51
N ILE A 132 0.08 -3.56 6.47
CA ILE A 132 1.24 -4.19 7.13
C ILE A 132 2.55 -3.77 6.45
N GLU A 133 2.56 -3.66 5.13
CA GLU A 133 3.68 -3.19 4.32
C GLU A 133 4.10 -1.78 4.78
N ALA A 134 3.14 -0.86 4.87
CA ALA A 134 3.43 0.51 5.31
C ALA A 134 4.04 0.55 6.71
N LEU A 135 3.59 -0.33 7.62
CA LEU A 135 4.13 -0.44 8.97
C LEU A 135 5.56 -1.01 9.00
N LEU A 136 5.82 -2.03 8.18
CA LEU A 136 7.17 -2.56 7.99
C LEU A 136 8.10 -1.45 7.46
N GLN A 137 7.64 -0.64 6.50
CA GLN A 137 8.45 0.46 5.98
C GLN A 137 8.81 1.48 7.06
N HIS A 138 7.85 1.83 7.93
CA HIS A 138 8.12 2.71 9.08
C HIS A 138 9.11 2.07 10.08
N ASN A 139 8.97 0.77 10.35
CA ASN A 139 9.88 0.04 11.23
C ASN A 139 11.32 0.00 10.67
N GLU A 140 11.48 -0.02 9.35
CA GLU A 140 12.79 0.04 8.67
C GLU A 140 13.36 1.46 8.55
N ALA A 141 12.49 2.48 8.44
CA ALA A 141 12.86 3.88 8.38
C ALA A 141 13.51 4.36 9.69
N ASP A 142 14.28 5.45 9.64
CA ASP A 142 14.81 6.07 10.87
C ASP A 142 13.68 6.72 11.69
N LEU A 143 13.74 6.68 13.03
CA LEU A 143 12.72 7.30 13.88
C LEU A 143 12.62 8.82 13.69
N SER A 144 13.69 9.47 13.23
CA SER A 144 13.67 10.91 12.92
C SER A 144 12.75 11.27 11.75
N THR A 145 12.36 10.30 10.93
CA THR A 145 11.40 10.53 9.84
C THR A 145 9.95 10.44 10.30
N TRP A 146 9.69 9.94 11.52
CA TRP A 146 8.35 9.73 12.03
C TRP A 146 7.74 11.05 12.54
N LEU A 147 6.49 11.30 12.19
CA LEU A 147 5.66 12.33 12.78
C LEU A 147 5.24 11.92 14.20
N SER A 148 4.94 12.92 15.06
CA SER A 148 4.51 12.65 16.44
C SER A 148 3.28 11.74 16.54
N LEU A 149 2.35 11.83 15.58
CA LEU A 149 1.15 10.99 15.55
C LEU A 149 1.46 9.52 15.23
N GLU A 150 2.57 9.23 14.56
CA GLU A 150 2.89 7.91 14.02
C GLU A 150 3.33 6.92 15.10
N TYR A 151 3.81 7.43 16.24
CA TYR A 151 4.11 6.61 17.42
C TYR A 151 2.87 5.87 17.93
N GLU A 152 1.69 6.48 17.86
CA GLU A 152 0.42 5.85 18.24
C GLU A 152 -0.24 5.16 17.03
N LEU A 153 -0.24 5.83 15.87
CA LEU A 153 -0.88 5.30 14.66
C LEU A 153 -0.26 3.95 14.26
N ASN A 154 1.07 3.82 14.27
CA ASN A 154 1.76 2.59 13.88
C ASN A 154 1.43 1.41 14.81
N LEU A 155 0.94 1.65 16.02
CA LEU A 155 0.50 0.61 16.95
C LEU A 155 -0.91 0.08 16.67
N THR A 156 -1.75 0.85 15.97
CA THR A 156 -3.18 0.55 15.78
C THR A 156 -3.57 0.36 14.32
N TYR A 157 -2.84 0.97 13.39
CA TYR A 157 -3.12 0.94 11.95
C TYR A 157 -3.13 -0.49 11.39
N GLY A 158 -4.05 -0.81 10.48
CA GLY A 158 -4.16 -2.13 9.86
C GLY A 158 -4.76 -3.25 10.74
N GLN A 159 -5.09 -2.99 12.00
CA GLN A 159 -5.62 -4.01 12.91
C GLN A 159 -6.98 -4.56 12.46
N LYS A 160 -7.87 -3.68 11.97
CA LYS A 160 -9.21 -4.06 11.49
C LYS A 160 -9.11 -4.91 10.23
N GLU A 161 -8.24 -4.52 9.30
CA GLU A 161 -8.03 -5.21 8.02
C GLU A 161 -7.43 -6.59 8.25
N ALA A 162 -6.43 -6.70 9.14
CA ALA A 162 -5.79 -7.97 9.49
C ALA A 162 -6.76 -8.99 10.12
N ALA A 163 -7.87 -8.54 10.72
CA ALA A 163 -8.89 -9.42 11.32
C ALA A 163 -9.61 -10.34 10.32
N CYS A 164 -9.36 -10.18 9.02
CA CYS A 164 -9.86 -11.10 8.00
C CYS A 164 -9.24 -12.50 8.07
N SER A 165 -8.09 -12.68 8.74
CA SER A 165 -7.39 -13.95 8.86
C SER A 165 -6.62 -14.05 10.19
N SER A 166 -6.62 -15.24 10.79
CA SER A 166 -5.80 -15.52 11.97
C SER A 166 -4.30 -15.40 11.67
N TYR A 167 -3.87 -15.70 10.44
CA TYR A 167 -2.49 -15.53 10.01
C TYR A 167 -2.12 -14.04 9.97
N LEU A 168 -2.92 -13.21 9.31
CA LEU A 168 -2.67 -11.76 9.21
C LEU A 168 -2.74 -11.07 10.57
N LEU A 169 -3.61 -11.50 11.49
CA LEU A 169 -3.60 -11.02 12.87
C LEU A 169 -2.28 -11.30 13.58
N ARG A 170 -1.72 -12.50 13.43
CA ARG A 170 -0.42 -12.85 14.02
C ARG A 170 0.73 -12.08 13.36
N LEU A 171 0.71 -11.93 12.03
CA LEU A 171 1.70 -11.13 11.31
C LEU A 171 1.65 -9.67 11.76
N ARG A 172 0.45 -9.08 11.83
CA ARG A 172 0.26 -7.69 12.29
C ARG A 172 0.74 -7.49 13.72
N GLU A 173 0.49 -8.45 14.61
CA GLU A 173 0.99 -8.41 15.99
C GLU A 173 2.52 -8.50 16.05
N ALA A 174 3.15 -9.35 15.23
CA ALA A 174 4.61 -9.41 15.13
C ALA A 174 5.21 -8.06 14.72
N VAL A 175 4.64 -7.42 13.68
CA VAL A 175 5.06 -6.07 13.24
C VAL A 175 4.82 -5.03 14.35
N ARG A 176 3.75 -5.16 15.14
CA ARG A 176 3.49 -4.29 16.30
C ARG A 176 4.59 -4.41 17.37
N GLN A 177 5.07 -5.62 17.62
CA GLN A 177 6.16 -5.84 18.57
C GLN A 177 7.47 -5.20 18.09
N GLU A 178 7.80 -5.34 16.80
CA GLU A 178 8.95 -4.64 16.21
C GLU A 178 8.85 -3.11 16.36
N THR A 179 7.65 -2.54 16.15
CA THR A 179 7.41 -1.11 16.37
C THR A 179 7.69 -0.71 17.82
N LEU A 180 7.20 -1.48 18.80
CA LEU A 180 7.43 -1.22 20.23
C LEU A 180 8.91 -1.32 20.61
N GLU A 181 9.61 -2.33 20.10
CA GLU A 181 11.04 -2.53 20.32
C GLU A 181 11.85 -1.37 19.75
N LYS A 182 11.52 -0.90 18.54
CA LYS A 182 12.15 0.26 17.90
C LYS A 182 11.98 1.53 18.72
N ILE A 183 10.75 1.83 19.16
CA ILE A 183 10.45 3.02 20.00
C ILE A 183 11.24 2.97 21.31
N LYS A 184 11.30 1.80 21.96
CA LYS A 184 12.05 1.60 23.19
C LYS A 184 13.54 1.85 22.97
N ALA A 185 14.13 1.25 21.94
CA ALA A 185 15.54 1.43 21.60
C ALA A 185 15.89 2.90 21.27
N GLY A 186 15.00 3.62 20.58
CA GLY A 186 15.17 5.04 20.30
C GLY A 186 15.15 5.91 21.57
N THR A 187 14.29 5.58 22.53
CA THR A 187 14.18 6.30 23.81
C THR A 187 15.42 6.07 24.69
N GLU A 188 15.94 4.84 24.74
CA GLU A 188 17.16 4.49 25.49
C GLU A 188 18.42 5.13 24.89
N SER A 189 18.42 5.38 23.57
CA SER A 189 19.51 6.03 22.84
C SER A 189 19.53 7.56 22.97
N GLN A 190 18.49 8.18 23.57
CA GLN A 190 18.40 9.61 23.85
C GLN A 190 18.13 9.91 25.35
N PRO A 191 19.10 9.68 26.27
CA PRO A 191 18.86 9.85 27.70
C PRO A 191 18.61 11.29 28.17
N ASN A 192 18.95 12.31 27.36
CA ASN A 192 19.02 13.71 27.78
C ASN A 192 18.19 14.66 26.90
N LEU A 193 16.86 14.65 27.06
CA LEU A 193 15.98 15.76 26.68
C LEU A 193 14.92 16.03 27.79
N LYS A 194 15.35 15.88 29.05
CA LYS A 194 14.63 16.39 30.22
C LYS A 194 15.53 17.35 30.98
N GLU A 195 15.58 18.60 30.53
CA GLU A 195 15.84 19.78 31.37
C GLU A 195 14.91 20.90 30.94
#